data_AF-A0A2T7NH64-F1
#
_entry.id   AF-A0A2T7NH64-F1
#
_cell.length_a   1.000
_cell.length_b   1.000
_cell.length_c   1.000
_cell.angle_alpha   90.00
_cell.angle_beta   90.00
_cell.angle_gamma   90.00
#
_symmetry.space_group_name_H-M   'P 1'
#
loop_
_entity.id
_entity.type
_entity.pdbx_description
1 polymer ?
#
loop_
_entity_poly.entity_id
_entity_poly.type
_entity_poly.pdbx_seq_one_letter_code
_entity_poly.pdbx_strand_id
1 'polypeptide(L)'
;MVGTGLRYGSIDNDFRFDDAMAGRGCTVYSFDPSMLDTPDHKRGDRVFFKRIGISDKDDDRFVPRVDEYVVKRPAVKGWPMRRLQTILDLLGHRKEQLTVLKMDIEGYEWNVTRDLLDSGILSSVPQFLVEWHLFTDFPPRERVPDAVDTYFRVSDMGFQLFVTSGLYQGSATSLRMQAEVAYLNSKRN
;
A
#
# COMPACT_ATOMS: atom_id res chain seq x y z
N MET A 1 -10.91 18.29 -8.40
CA MET A 1 -11.22 16.91 -8.00
C MET A 1 -10.88 16.82 -6.52
N VAL A 2 -11.88 16.82 -5.63
CA VAL A 2 -11.63 16.54 -4.20
C VAL A 2 -11.52 15.04 -4.11
N GLY A 3 -10.29 14.55 -3.98
CA GLY A 3 -10.01 13.14 -3.87
C GLY A 3 -9.57 12.80 -2.45
N THR A 4 -10.10 11.73 -1.87
CA THR A 4 -9.40 11.08 -0.75
C THR A 4 -8.27 10.23 -1.33
N GLY A 5 -7.06 10.45 -0.82
CA GLY A 5 -5.88 9.66 -1.13
C GLY A 5 -5.46 8.88 0.10
N LEU A 6 -5.29 7.58 -0.02
CA LEU A 6 -4.65 6.76 1.02
C LEU A 6 -3.26 6.38 0.53
N ARG A 7 -2.24 6.65 1.35
CA ARG A 7 -0.86 6.19 1.09
C ARG A 7 -0.42 5.26 2.22
N TYR A 8 -0.07 4.04 1.86
CA TYR A 8 0.49 3.05 2.78
C TYR A 8 1.96 2.81 2.46
N GLY A 9 2.81 2.74 3.47
CA GLY A 9 4.18 2.29 3.27
C GLY A 9 5.23 2.85 4.18
N SER A 10 6.49 2.53 3.87
CA SER A 10 7.65 3.22 4.42
C SER A 10 7.62 4.67 3.91
N ILE A 11 6.82 5.50 4.58
CA ILE A 11 6.86 6.94 4.35
C ILE A 11 8.24 7.42 4.80
N ASP A 12 8.77 6.86 5.90
CA ASP A 12 10.08 7.19 6.49
C ASP A 12 10.38 8.69 6.50
N ASN A 13 9.36 9.48 6.89
CA ASN A 13 9.36 10.95 6.89
C ASN A 13 9.36 11.66 5.51
N ASP A 14 9.29 10.94 4.39
CA ASP A 14 9.08 11.48 3.06
C ASP A 14 7.59 11.62 2.73
N PHE A 15 7.03 12.79 3.03
CA PHE A 15 5.64 13.18 2.71
C PHE A 15 5.49 13.89 1.35
N ARG A 16 6.49 13.88 0.46
CA ARG A 16 6.44 14.68 -0.78
C ARG A 16 5.25 14.36 -1.67
N PHE A 17 4.90 13.08 -1.81
CA PHE A 17 3.71 12.67 -2.56
C PHE A 17 2.42 13.19 -1.91
N ASP A 18 2.31 13.01 -0.59
CA ASP A 18 1.14 13.40 0.21
C ASP A 18 0.92 14.91 0.17
N ASP A 19 1.99 15.69 0.38
CA ASP A 19 1.99 17.15 0.31
C ASP A 19 1.64 17.62 -1.13
N ALA A 20 2.13 16.94 -2.17
CA ALA A 20 1.80 17.26 -3.57
C ALA A 20 0.33 16.95 -3.94
N MET A 21 -0.26 15.90 -3.35
CA MET A 21 -1.68 15.57 -3.51
C MET A 21 -2.56 16.54 -2.72
N ALA A 22 -2.16 16.89 -1.51
CA ALA A 22 -2.82 17.92 -0.70
C ALA A 22 -2.81 19.29 -1.41
N GLY A 23 -1.69 19.66 -2.03
CA GLY A 23 -1.57 20.87 -2.86
C GLY A 23 -2.48 20.88 -4.10
N ARG A 24 -2.94 19.71 -4.55
CA ARG A 24 -3.95 19.54 -5.60
C ARG A 24 -5.39 19.50 -5.07
N GLY A 25 -5.59 19.73 -3.77
CA GLY A 25 -6.89 19.76 -3.12
C GLY A 25 -7.41 18.40 -2.65
N CYS A 26 -6.56 17.37 -2.59
CA CYS A 26 -6.93 16.08 -2.00
C CYS A 26 -6.90 16.15 -0.47
N THR A 27 -7.75 15.35 0.18
CA THR A 27 -7.60 15.01 1.60
C THR A 27 -6.80 13.72 1.66
N VAL A 28 -5.64 13.72 2.29
CA VAL A 28 -4.70 12.60 2.27
C VAL A 28 -4.61 11.97 3.66
N TYR A 29 -4.77 10.66 3.73
CA TYR A 29 -4.38 9.90 4.92
C TYR A 29 -3.15 9.07 4.60
N SER A 30 -2.12 9.23 5.43
CA SER A 30 -0.83 8.62 5.26
C SER A 30 -0.58 7.67 6.42
N PHE A 31 -0.12 6.46 6.12
CA PHE A 31 -0.05 5.35 7.07
C PHE A 31 1.34 4.74 7.06
N ASP A 32 1.98 4.73 8.22
CA ASP A 32 3.27 4.07 8.43
C ASP A 32 3.36 3.55 9.87
N PRO A 33 3.28 2.23 10.08
CA PRO A 33 3.40 1.65 11.43
C PRO A 33 4.84 1.65 11.96
N SER A 34 5.85 1.86 11.09
CA SER A 34 7.27 1.81 11.44
C SER A 34 7.80 3.11 12.06
N MET A 35 7.08 4.23 11.91
CA MET A 35 7.44 5.53 12.48
C MET A 35 7.11 5.60 13.98
N LEU A 36 7.82 4.80 14.78
CA LEU A 36 7.57 4.58 16.21
C LEU A 36 7.61 5.87 17.06
N ASP A 37 8.37 6.88 16.62
CA ASP A 37 8.51 8.16 17.31
C ASP A 37 7.53 9.23 16.82
N THR A 38 6.69 8.93 15.82
CA THR A 38 5.78 9.89 15.19
C THR A 38 4.33 9.57 15.55
N PRO A 39 3.68 10.30 16.46
CA PRO A 39 2.27 10.06 16.81
C PRO A 39 1.34 10.40 15.65
N ASP A 40 0.12 9.89 15.71
CA ASP A 40 -0.99 10.37 14.88
C ASP A 40 -1.03 11.90 14.93
N HIS A 41 -0.97 12.54 13.77
CA HIS A 41 -0.97 13.99 13.72
C HIS A 41 -1.54 14.48 12.39
N LYS A 42 -1.94 15.75 12.39
CA LYS A 42 -2.29 16.46 11.17
C LYS A 42 -1.05 17.21 10.68
N ARG A 43 -0.71 17.04 9.40
CA ARG A 43 0.37 17.75 8.72
C ARG A 43 -0.27 18.75 7.74
N GLY A 44 -0.12 20.04 8.03
CA GLY A 44 -0.83 21.10 7.30
C GLY A 44 -2.36 20.95 7.40
N ASP A 45 -3.08 21.36 6.37
CA ASP A 45 -4.55 21.39 6.42
C ASP A 45 -5.24 20.12 5.94
N ARG A 46 -4.54 19.29 5.16
CA ARG A 46 -5.16 18.23 4.36
C ARG A 46 -4.48 16.87 4.48
N VAL A 47 -3.34 16.76 5.15
CA VAL A 47 -2.63 15.47 5.35
C VAL A 47 -2.82 15.01 6.80
N PHE A 48 -3.27 13.77 6.96
CA PHE A 48 -3.53 13.14 8.25
C PHE A 48 -2.66 11.89 8.37
N PHE A 49 -1.65 11.95 9.23
CA PHE A 49 -0.80 10.80 9.50
C PHE A 49 -1.41 9.90 10.56
N LYS A 50 -1.38 8.59 10.29
CA LYS A 50 -1.87 7.52 11.16
C LYS A 50 -0.80 6.46 11.34
N ARG A 51 -0.43 6.16 12.58
CA ARG A 51 0.59 5.15 12.91
C ARG A 51 -0.01 3.73 12.97
N ILE A 52 -0.60 3.32 11.86
CA ILE A 52 -1.09 1.96 11.61
C ILE A 52 -0.66 1.55 10.20
N GLY A 53 -0.63 0.25 9.91
CA GLY A 53 -0.37 -0.27 8.57
C GLY A 53 -1.58 -0.94 7.94
N ILE A 54 -1.53 -1.14 6.63
CA ILE A 54 -2.51 -1.96 5.89
C ILE A 54 -2.03 -3.41 5.80
N SER A 55 -2.95 -4.36 5.96
CA SER A 55 -2.70 -5.80 5.80
C SER A 55 -3.96 -6.48 5.25
N ASP A 56 -3.81 -7.74 4.84
CA ASP A 56 -4.90 -8.67 4.50
C ASP A 56 -5.71 -9.14 5.72
N LYS A 57 -5.29 -8.78 6.94
CA LYS A 57 -6.00 -9.06 8.19
C LYS A 57 -5.75 -7.98 9.24
N ASP A 58 -6.64 -7.91 10.22
CA ASP A 58 -6.41 -7.09 11.42
C ASP A 58 -5.48 -7.85 12.37
N ASP A 59 -4.36 -7.24 12.76
CA ASP A 59 -3.36 -7.84 13.63
C ASP A 59 -2.63 -6.74 14.43
N ASP A 60 -2.56 -6.86 15.75
CA ASP A 60 -1.83 -5.94 16.62
C ASP A 60 -0.41 -6.40 16.94
N ARG A 61 -0.05 -7.62 16.50
CA ARG A 61 1.23 -8.28 16.82
C ARG A 61 2.01 -8.65 15.57
N PHE A 62 1.71 -7.99 14.45
CA PHE A 62 2.39 -8.23 13.19
C PHE A 62 3.88 -7.92 13.30
N VAL A 63 4.72 -8.88 12.87
CA VAL A 63 6.17 -8.70 12.78
C VAL A 63 6.55 -8.67 11.29
N PRO A 64 7.07 -7.55 10.77
CA PRO A 64 7.44 -7.43 9.37
C PRO A 64 8.67 -8.29 9.03
N ARG A 65 8.91 -8.51 7.73
CA ARG A 65 10.19 -9.06 7.24
C ARG A 65 11.32 -8.19 7.78
N VAL A 66 12.41 -8.81 8.24
CA VAL A 66 13.57 -8.06 8.72
C VAL A 66 14.35 -7.51 7.53
N ASP A 67 14.32 -6.19 7.38
CA ASP A 67 15.15 -5.42 6.45
C ASP A 67 15.94 -4.33 7.20
N GLU A 68 16.63 -3.46 6.45
CA GLU A 68 17.43 -2.39 7.06
C GLU A 68 16.62 -1.37 7.87
N TYR A 69 15.33 -1.17 7.54
CA TYR A 69 14.44 -0.26 8.25
C TYR A 69 13.96 -0.88 9.55
N VAL A 70 13.53 -2.14 9.51
CA VAL A 70 13.09 -2.90 10.69
C VAL A 70 14.24 -3.15 11.66
N VAL A 71 15.48 -3.33 11.17
CA VAL A 71 16.67 -3.41 12.03
C VAL A 71 16.88 -2.11 12.81
N LYS A 72 16.65 -0.94 12.19
CA LYS A 72 16.77 0.37 12.85
C LYS A 72 15.61 0.65 13.81
N ARG A 73 14.40 0.18 13.48
CA ARG A 73 13.17 0.39 14.28
C ARG A 73 12.43 -0.93 14.49
N PRO A 74 12.91 -1.81 15.39
CA PRO A 74 12.32 -3.13 15.57
C PRO A 74 10.87 -3.05 16.05
N ALA A 75 10.00 -3.87 15.45
CA ALA A 75 8.61 -4.04 15.85
C ALA A 75 8.49 -4.86 17.16
N VAL A 76 9.12 -4.44 18.25
CA VAL A 76 9.25 -5.22 19.51
C VAL A 76 7.89 -5.65 20.08
N LYS A 77 6.86 -4.81 19.93
CA LYS A 77 5.48 -5.09 20.38
C LYS A 77 4.55 -5.51 19.24
N GLY A 78 5.09 -5.71 18.04
CA GLY A 78 4.35 -5.80 16.79
C GLY A 78 3.86 -4.44 16.29
N TRP A 79 3.45 -4.42 15.03
CA TRP A 79 2.82 -3.29 14.38
C TRP A 79 1.30 -3.45 14.35
N PRO A 80 0.53 -2.36 14.60
CA PRO A 80 -0.92 -2.39 14.42
C PRO A 80 -1.25 -2.34 12.93
N MET A 81 -1.66 -3.47 12.40
CA MET A 81 -2.05 -3.66 10.99
C MET A 81 -3.56 -3.84 10.90
N ARG A 82 -4.16 -3.30 9.84
CA ARG A 82 -5.61 -3.33 9.61
C ARG A 82 -5.94 -3.60 8.14
N ARG A 83 -7.05 -4.28 7.88
CA ARG A 83 -7.65 -4.33 6.54
C ARG A 83 -8.11 -2.95 6.11
N LEU A 84 -8.11 -2.68 4.81
CA LEU A 84 -8.58 -1.38 4.28
C LEU A 84 -9.99 -1.05 4.78
N GLN A 85 -10.89 -2.05 4.81
CA GLN A 85 -12.25 -1.85 5.32
C GLN A 85 -12.26 -1.38 6.77
N THR A 86 -11.45 -2.00 7.64
CA THR A 86 -11.31 -1.59 9.04
C THR A 86 -10.73 -0.18 9.16
N ILE A 87 -9.77 0.19 8.32
CA ILE A 87 -9.21 1.56 8.30
C ILE A 87 -10.28 2.58 7.91
N LEU A 88 -11.06 2.31 6.86
CA LEU A 88 -12.16 3.19 6.46
C LEU A 88 -13.21 3.31 7.57
N ASP A 89 -13.51 2.23 8.28
CA ASP A 89 -14.42 2.23 9.42
C ASP A 89 -13.91 3.11 10.57
N LEU A 90 -12.63 2.95 10.94
CA LEU A 90 -11.98 3.73 12.01
C LEU A 90 -11.94 5.22 11.71
N LEU A 91 -11.86 5.58 10.43
CA LEU A 91 -11.84 6.98 9.98
C LEU A 91 -13.23 7.57 9.73
N GLY A 92 -14.30 6.75 9.74
CA GLY A 92 -15.65 7.17 9.40
C GLY A 92 -15.92 7.30 7.90
N HIS A 93 -15.06 6.72 7.06
CA HIS A 93 -14.98 6.94 5.61
C HIS A 93 -15.67 5.88 4.76
N ARG A 94 -16.51 5.02 5.35
CA ARG A 94 -17.26 3.99 4.61
C ARG A 94 -18.08 4.52 3.42
N LYS A 95 -18.55 5.77 3.53
CA LYS A 95 -19.38 6.43 2.51
C LYS A 95 -18.58 7.36 1.61
N GLU A 96 -17.30 7.56 1.89
CA GLU A 96 -16.44 8.43 1.10
C GLU A 96 -15.84 7.65 -0.06
N GLN A 97 -15.82 8.27 -1.23
CA GLN A 97 -15.20 7.67 -2.41
C GLN A 97 -13.68 7.77 -2.30
N LEU A 98 -13.01 6.64 -2.15
CA LEU A 98 -11.55 6.54 -2.29
C LEU A 98 -11.16 6.80 -3.74
N THR A 99 -10.40 7.86 -4.00
CA THR A 99 -10.05 8.25 -5.38
C THR A 99 -8.66 7.79 -5.82
N VAL A 100 -7.73 7.68 -4.86
CA VAL A 100 -6.36 7.22 -5.07
C VAL A 100 -5.96 6.32 -3.91
N LEU A 101 -5.48 5.12 -4.23
CA LEU A 101 -4.84 4.22 -3.28
C LEU A 101 -3.39 4.03 -3.71
N LYS A 102 -2.42 4.54 -2.94
CA LYS A 102 -0.99 4.26 -3.11
C LYS A 102 -0.51 3.28 -2.04
N MET A 103 0.27 2.28 -2.44
CA MET A 103 0.80 1.25 -1.55
C MET A 103 2.27 0.92 -1.87
N ASP A 104 3.09 0.89 -0.83
CA ASP A 104 4.53 0.59 -0.89
C ASP A 104 4.94 0.02 0.48
N ILE A 105 4.64 -1.26 0.70
CA ILE A 105 4.66 -1.91 2.03
C ILE A 105 5.66 -3.08 2.06
N GLU A 106 6.75 -2.93 1.32
CA GLU A 106 7.93 -3.80 1.39
C GLU A 106 7.56 -5.29 1.28
N GLY A 107 6.83 -5.69 0.25
CA GLY A 107 6.53 -7.09 -0.08
C GLY A 107 5.08 -7.50 0.20
N TYR A 108 4.44 -6.91 1.20
CA TYR A 108 3.07 -7.28 1.57
C TYR A 108 2.01 -6.81 0.57
N GLU A 109 2.41 -6.11 -0.51
CA GLU A 109 1.51 -5.66 -1.57
C GLU A 109 0.73 -6.81 -2.19
N TRP A 110 1.33 -7.99 -2.31
CA TRP A 110 0.69 -9.17 -2.91
C TRP A 110 -0.50 -9.64 -2.08
N ASN A 111 -0.30 -9.80 -0.76
CA ASN A 111 -1.34 -10.22 0.17
C ASN A 111 -2.46 -9.18 0.26
N VAL A 112 -2.09 -7.90 0.44
CA VAL A 112 -3.05 -6.81 0.53
C VAL A 112 -3.84 -6.67 -0.76
N THR A 113 -3.20 -6.70 -1.92
CA THR A 113 -3.91 -6.58 -3.19
C THR A 113 -4.88 -7.74 -3.40
N ARG A 114 -4.50 -8.97 -3.02
CA ARG A 114 -5.43 -10.11 -3.06
C ARG A 114 -6.67 -9.85 -2.20
N ASP A 115 -6.50 -9.38 -0.96
CA ASP A 115 -7.63 -9.02 -0.08
C ASP A 115 -8.51 -7.89 -0.68
N LEU A 116 -7.87 -6.89 -1.30
CA LEU A 116 -8.56 -5.78 -1.97
C LEU A 116 -9.37 -6.25 -3.19
N LEU A 117 -8.85 -7.23 -3.93
CA LEU A 117 -9.54 -7.86 -5.05
C LEU A 117 -10.71 -8.74 -4.56
N ASP A 118 -10.47 -9.57 -3.53
CA ASP A 118 -11.44 -10.51 -2.98
C ASP A 118 -12.62 -9.80 -2.30
N SER A 119 -12.35 -8.70 -1.58
CA SER A 119 -13.37 -7.85 -0.97
C SER A 119 -14.14 -6.99 -1.97
N GLY A 120 -13.64 -6.86 -3.21
CA GLY A 120 -14.22 -6.03 -4.25
C GLY A 120 -14.04 -4.52 -4.04
N ILE A 121 -13.43 -4.08 -2.93
CA ILE A 121 -13.28 -2.65 -2.62
C ILE A 121 -12.49 -1.91 -3.70
N LEU A 122 -11.50 -2.58 -4.30
CA LEU A 122 -10.63 -2.02 -5.33
C LEU A 122 -11.40 -1.65 -6.61
N SER A 123 -12.52 -2.32 -6.89
CA SER A 123 -13.34 -2.07 -8.09
C SER A 123 -13.90 -0.65 -8.15
N SER A 124 -14.06 0.01 -7.00
CA SER A 124 -14.54 1.39 -6.89
C SER A 124 -13.42 2.43 -6.95
N VAL A 125 -12.15 2.03 -6.87
CA VAL A 125 -11.01 2.95 -6.78
C VAL A 125 -10.55 3.36 -8.19
N PRO A 126 -10.59 4.66 -8.55
CA PRO A 126 -10.18 5.12 -9.88
C PRO A 126 -8.69 4.95 -10.20
N GLN A 127 -7.81 5.15 -9.22
CA GLN A 127 -6.36 5.12 -9.38
C GLN A 127 -5.73 4.24 -8.30
N PHE A 128 -5.03 3.20 -8.73
CA PHE A 128 -4.29 2.29 -7.85
C PHE A 128 -2.81 2.37 -8.18
N LEU A 129 -2.02 2.84 -7.23
CA LEU A 129 -0.57 2.99 -7.33
C LEU A 129 0.05 1.99 -6.37
N VAL A 130 1.00 1.20 -6.83
CA VAL A 130 1.61 0.15 -6.01
C VAL A 130 3.07 -0.04 -6.40
N GLU A 131 3.95 -0.17 -5.42
CA GLU A 131 5.32 -0.62 -5.67
C GLU A 131 5.42 -2.12 -5.45
N TRP A 132 5.51 -2.88 -6.54
CA TRP A 132 5.61 -4.33 -6.47
C TRP A 132 6.99 -4.75 -6.02
N HIS A 133 7.04 -5.34 -4.84
CA HIS A 133 8.24 -5.88 -4.22
C HIS A 133 8.33 -7.41 -4.39
N LEU A 134 9.34 -7.88 -5.12
CA LEU A 134 9.82 -9.26 -5.03
C LEU A 134 11.24 -9.23 -4.48
N PHE A 135 11.43 -9.74 -3.28
CA PHE A 135 12.74 -9.96 -2.69
C PHE A 135 13.19 -11.40 -2.94
N THR A 136 14.48 -11.64 -2.71
CA THR A 136 15.06 -12.97 -2.84
C THR A 136 14.50 -13.97 -1.85
N ASP A 137 13.96 -13.48 -0.73
CA ASP A 137 13.42 -14.23 0.39
C ASP A 137 11.91 -14.00 0.63
N PHE A 138 11.27 -13.08 -0.11
CA PHE A 138 9.86 -12.77 0.06
C PHE A 138 9.19 -12.21 -1.22
N PRO A 139 7.98 -12.66 -1.61
CA PRO A 139 7.25 -13.79 -1.04
C PRO A 139 8.05 -15.10 -1.22
N PRO A 140 7.80 -16.13 -0.40
CA PRO A 140 8.43 -17.43 -0.58
C PRO A 140 8.23 -17.95 -2.01
N ARG A 141 9.21 -18.69 -2.56
CA ARG A 141 9.22 -19.09 -3.97
C ARG A 141 7.94 -19.83 -4.39
N GLU A 142 7.40 -20.64 -3.51
CA GLU A 142 6.14 -21.38 -3.68
C GLU A 142 4.90 -20.47 -3.77
N ARG A 143 5.00 -19.22 -3.31
CA ARG A 143 3.96 -18.19 -3.37
C ARG A 143 4.13 -17.22 -4.55
N VAL A 144 5.22 -17.32 -5.33
CA VAL A 144 5.39 -16.49 -6.53
C VAL A 144 4.27 -16.69 -7.56
N PRO A 145 3.77 -17.92 -7.83
CA PRO A 145 2.61 -18.10 -8.71
C PRO A 145 1.37 -17.34 -8.22
N ASP A 146 1.16 -17.23 -6.91
CA ASP A 146 0.08 -16.46 -6.31
C ASP A 146 0.22 -14.94 -6.50
N ALA A 147 1.46 -14.44 -6.46
CA ALA A 147 1.76 -13.04 -6.79
C ALA A 147 1.46 -12.75 -8.27
N VAL A 148 1.84 -13.66 -9.17
CA VAL A 148 1.56 -13.56 -10.61
C VAL A 148 0.05 -13.58 -10.89
N ASP A 149 -0.70 -14.49 -10.25
CA ASP A 149 -2.17 -14.50 -10.33
C ASP A 149 -2.77 -13.16 -9.88
N THR A 150 -2.31 -12.65 -8.73
CA THR A 150 -2.76 -11.35 -8.19
C THR A 150 -2.51 -10.22 -9.19
N TYR A 151 -1.34 -10.19 -9.83
CA TYR A 151 -0.98 -9.20 -10.85
C TYR A 151 -1.95 -9.23 -12.04
N PHE A 152 -2.30 -10.41 -12.57
CA PHE A 152 -3.24 -10.52 -13.69
C PHE A 152 -4.68 -10.19 -13.28
N ARG A 153 -5.09 -10.58 -12.07
CA ARG A 153 -6.43 -10.26 -11.54
C ARG A 153 -6.69 -8.76 -11.41
N VAL A 154 -5.65 -7.95 -11.16
CA VAL A 154 -5.76 -6.48 -11.21
C VAL A 154 -6.23 -6.02 -12.59
N SER A 155 -5.63 -6.54 -13.66
CA SER A 155 -6.06 -6.25 -15.04
C SER A 155 -7.46 -6.77 -15.34
N ASP A 156 -7.81 -7.99 -14.90
CA ASP A 156 -9.13 -8.57 -15.13
C ASP A 156 -10.25 -7.72 -14.51
N MET A 157 -10.01 -7.16 -13.33
CA MET A 157 -10.90 -6.22 -12.65
C MET A 157 -11.12 -4.92 -13.44
N GLY A 158 -10.26 -4.59 -14.41
CA GLY A 158 -10.39 -3.43 -15.28
C GLY A 158 -9.33 -2.35 -15.07
N PHE A 159 -8.29 -2.64 -14.30
CA PHE A 159 -7.16 -1.72 -14.17
C PHE A 159 -6.21 -1.82 -15.35
N GLN A 160 -5.96 -0.69 -16.00
CA GLN A 160 -5.01 -0.57 -17.09
C GLN A 160 -3.73 0.10 -16.59
N LEU A 161 -2.59 -0.50 -16.92
CA LEU A 161 -1.27 0.08 -16.68
C LEU A 161 -1.14 1.42 -17.42
N PHE A 162 -0.80 2.50 -16.73
CA PHE A 162 -0.52 3.79 -17.39
C PHE A 162 0.92 4.27 -17.21
N VAL A 163 1.56 3.94 -16.08
CA VAL A 163 2.99 4.22 -15.82
C VAL A 163 3.61 3.03 -15.09
N THR A 164 4.83 2.69 -15.47
CA THR A 164 5.70 1.76 -14.75
C THR A 164 7.12 2.30 -14.74
N SER A 165 7.81 2.15 -13.62
CA SER A 165 9.26 2.30 -13.51
C SER A 165 9.77 1.28 -12.50
N GLY A 166 11.03 0.86 -12.60
CA GLY A 166 11.51 -0.13 -11.65
C GLY A 166 12.92 -0.61 -11.91
N LEU A 167 13.41 -1.37 -10.93
CA LEU A 167 14.68 -2.07 -10.95
C LEU A 167 14.42 -3.57 -10.90
N TYR A 168 15.14 -4.30 -11.76
CA TYR A 168 15.11 -5.75 -11.83
C TYR A 168 16.54 -6.27 -11.73
N GLN A 169 16.77 -7.25 -10.84
CA GLN A 169 18.01 -7.98 -10.72
C GLN A 169 17.70 -9.47 -10.62
N GLY A 170 18.22 -10.27 -11.53
CA GLY A 170 17.91 -11.69 -11.58
C GLY A 170 19.10 -12.56 -11.99
N SER A 171 19.04 -13.81 -11.55
CA SER A 171 19.84 -14.94 -12.00
C SER A 171 18.91 -16.12 -12.29
N ALA A 172 19.46 -17.27 -12.70
CA ALA A 172 18.65 -18.48 -12.92
C ALA A 172 17.92 -18.97 -11.65
N THR A 173 18.40 -18.61 -10.46
CA THR A 173 17.88 -19.12 -9.17
C THR A 173 17.34 -18.03 -8.26
N SER A 174 17.54 -16.75 -8.59
CA SER A 174 17.18 -15.62 -7.74
C SER A 174 16.53 -14.51 -8.56
N LEU A 175 15.51 -13.89 -7.99
CA LEU A 175 14.84 -12.73 -8.58
C LEU A 175 14.61 -11.68 -7.49
N ARG A 176 15.06 -10.46 -7.76
CA ARG A 176 14.71 -9.26 -7.01
C ARG A 176 14.10 -8.23 -7.95
N MET A 177 12.99 -7.64 -7.54
CA MET A 177 12.26 -6.63 -8.31
C MET A 177 11.67 -5.59 -7.35
N GLN A 178 11.78 -4.32 -7.74
CA GLN A 178 11.03 -3.20 -7.20
C GLN A 178 10.45 -2.45 -8.39
N ALA A 179 9.13 -2.44 -8.52
CA ALA A 179 8.47 -1.81 -9.66
C ALA A 179 7.34 -0.90 -9.18
N GLU A 180 7.55 0.41 -9.28
CA GLU A 180 6.50 1.40 -9.11
C GLU A 180 5.55 1.33 -10.30
N VAL A 181 4.29 0.99 -10.01
CA VAL A 181 3.26 0.83 -11.02
C VAL A 181 2.05 1.68 -10.67
N ALA A 182 1.51 2.34 -11.70
CA ALA A 182 0.31 3.12 -11.57
C ALA A 182 -0.74 2.62 -12.57
N TYR A 183 -1.92 2.31 -12.05
CA TYR A 183 -3.05 1.78 -12.79
C TYR A 183 -4.24 2.74 -12.79
N LEU A 184 -4.97 2.77 -13.91
CA LEU A 184 -6.25 3.46 -14.06
C LEU A 184 -7.37 2.44 -14.20
N ASN A 185 -8.41 2.57 -13.39
CA ASN A 185 -9.60 1.73 -13.51
C ASN A 185 -10.49 2.21 -14.67
N SER A 186 -10.58 1.40 -15.74
CA SER A 186 -11.32 1.70 -16.96
C SER A 186 -12.74 1.13 -16.98
N LYS A 187 -13.12 0.28 -16.02
CA LYS A 187 -14.43 -0.40 -15.97
C LYS A 187 -15.31 0.14 -14.84
N ARG A 188 -15.36 1.46 -14.67
CA ARG A 188 -16.13 2.09 -13.58
C ARG A 188 -17.60 1.67 -13.66
N ASN A 189 -18.10 1.06 -12.59
CA ASN A 189 -19.54 0.94 -12.31
C ASN A 189 -20.08 2.28 -11.80
#